data_AF-A0AAU7SQP3-F1
#
_entry.id   AF-A0AAU7SQP3-F1
#
_cell.length_a   1.000
_cell.length_b   1.000
_cell.length_c   1.000
_cell.angle_alpha   90.00
_cell.angle_beta   90.00
_cell.angle_gamma   90.00
#
_symmetry.space_group_name_H-M   'P 1'
#
loop_
_entity.id
_entity.type
_entity.pdbx_description
1 polymer ?
#
loop_
_entity_poly.entity_id
_entity_poly.type
_entity_poly.pdbx_seq_one_letter_code
_entity_poly.pdbx_strand_id
1 'polypeptide(L)'
;MRETVGINGLTLCHKHSDGFTRSTLPDVCRSPQSPVPYTNVAYARDLADGTTTVFSHGGAMNGVKGSKFAISFGDEPGVGLGVKSGTVQAEATWLSWSPNVFMEGRAVTRLTDKMLMNHGNTISAGGYYTGKVEGEAREVLEKMCEFACKCKAEGKLSQACIDDKMQAWADETGRNVTPNGAYEKGEDGKWQQRLDDYGNQTKGGPKGHKRPDYTDHDNNTFGENKLPGDRYRGKQDEIYDQIEEDTEQKRHDLNFKDCDCNAGEPSPVTQPATKPEESGSFRENHPYIFWGGVGVATVGAGALTWWAGGSGGAAVLALFGVGGTTMMATQ
;
A
#
# COMPACT_ATOMS: atom_id res chain seq x y z
N MET A 1 7.28 -14.25 6.64
CA MET A 1 8.49 -13.40 6.50
C MET A 1 8.06 -11.94 6.49
N ARG A 2 8.84 -11.03 7.10
CA ARG A 2 8.53 -9.58 7.12
C ARG A 2 8.85 -8.93 5.76
N GLU A 3 8.07 -7.91 5.40
CA GLU A 3 8.16 -7.20 4.12
C GLU A 3 9.29 -6.16 4.16
N THR A 4 10.18 -6.11 3.18
CA THR A 4 11.30 -5.15 3.14
C THR A 4 11.33 -4.31 1.86
N VAL A 5 10.44 -4.61 0.91
CA VAL A 5 10.39 -3.94 -0.40
C VAL A 5 9.11 -3.10 -0.49
N GLY A 6 9.29 -1.79 -0.60
CA GLY A 6 8.22 -0.83 -0.87
C GLY A 6 8.06 -0.54 -2.35
N ILE A 7 6.82 -0.50 -2.82
CA ILE A 7 6.40 -0.16 -4.18
C ILE A 7 5.34 0.93 -4.07
N ASN A 8 5.66 2.16 -4.44
CA ASN A 8 4.79 3.33 -4.26
C ASN A 8 4.31 3.53 -2.80
N GLY A 9 5.19 3.31 -1.82
CA GLY A 9 4.84 3.40 -0.39
C GLY A 9 3.96 2.24 0.12
N LEU A 10 3.76 1.19 -0.68
CA LEU A 10 2.99 0.00 -0.32
C LEU A 10 3.88 -1.23 -0.39
N THR A 11 3.71 -2.19 0.52
CA THR A 11 4.52 -3.42 0.54
C THR A 11 4.28 -4.27 -0.70
N LEU A 12 5.37 -4.82 -1.24
CA LEU A 12 5.35 -5.77 -2.37
C LEU A 12 4.63 -7.07 -1.97
N CYS A 13 3.73 -7.58 -2.81
CA CYS A 13 3.26 -8.96 -2.62
C CYS A 13 4.33 -9.96 -3.11
N HIS A 14 4.71 -10.92 -2.28
CA HIS A 14 5.65 -11.98 -2.66
C HIS A 14 5.33 -13.30 -1.96
N LYS A 15 5.78 -14.42 -2.52
CA LYS A 15 5.41 -15.77 -2.07
C LYS A 15 5.83 -16.13 -0.64
N HIS A 16 6.89 -15.53 -0.12
CA HIS A 16 7.33 -15.78 1.26
C HIS A 16 6.64 -14.88 2.30
N SER A 17 5.77 -13.97 1.85
CA SER A 17 5.03 -13.07 2.71
C SER A 17 4.04 -13.81 3.61
N ASP A 18 3.84 -13.30 4.83
CA ASP A 18 2.73 -13.72 5.71
C ASP A 18 1.41 -13.01 5.37
N GLY A 19 1.39 -12.23 4.28
CA GLY A 19 0.23 -11.50 3.83
C GLY A 19 -0.91 -12.38 3.33
N PHE A 20 -2.11 -11.82 3.37
CA PHE A 20 -3.35 -12.48 3.00
C PHE A 20 -4.35 -11.50 2.41
N THR A 21 -5.42 -11.99 1.80
CA THR A 21 -6.58 -11.20 1.43
C THR A 21 -7.83 -11.86 2.01
N ARG A 22 -8.81 -11.04 2.38
CA ARG A 22 -10.10 -11.49 2.92
C ARG A 22 -11.24 -10.85 2.15
N SER A 23 -12.29 -11.61 1.90
CA SER A 23 -13.52 -11.15 1.25
C SER A 23 -14.14 -10.00 2.04
N THR A 24 -14.39 -8.87 1.37
CA THR A 24 -15.13 -7.75 1.98
C THR A 24 -16.63 -7.87 1.73
N LEU A 25 -17.01 -8.49 0.61
CA LEU A 25 -18.39 -8.89 0.36
C LEU A 25 -18.53 -10.40 0.65
N PRO A 26 -19.73 -10.86 1.05
CA PRO A 26 -19.95 -12.27 1.31
C PRO A 26 -19.74 -13.10 0.04
N ASP A 27 -19.09 -14.24 0.19
CA ASP A 27 -18.95 -15.28 -0.83
C ASP A 27 -20.22 -16.13 -0.88
N VAL A 28 -21.17 -15.74 -1.72
CA VAL A 28 -22.49 -16.39 -1.74
C VAL A 28 -22.42 -17.69 -2.55
N CYS A 29 -22.57 -18.82 -1.87
CA CYS A 29 -22.60 -20.15 -2.47
C CYS A 29 -24.02 -20.74 -2.42
N ARG A 30 -24.32 -21.66 -3.35
CA ARG A 30 -25.59 -22.37 -3.37
C ARG A 30 -25.58 -23.45 -2.28
N SER A 31 -26.66 -23.51 -1.52
CA SER A 31 -26.94 -24.55 -0.55
C SER A 31 -28.36 -25.09 -0.78
N PRO A 32 -28.72 -26.28 -0.26
CA PRO A 32 -29.94 -26.97 -0.67
C PRO A 32 -31.24 -26.17 -0.45
N GLN A 33 -31.29 -25.34 0.59
CA GLN A 33 -32.48 -24.54 0.92
C GLN A 33 -32.43 -23.10 0.38
N SER A 34 -31.26 -22.46 0.37
CA SER A 34 -31.08 -21.08 -0.08
C SER A 34 -29.58 -20.75 -0.28
N PRO A 35 -29.24 -19.68 -1.02
CA PRO A 35 -27.86 -19.20 -1.10
C PRO A 35 -27.35 -18.75 0.28
N VAL A 36 -26.16 -19.22 0.66
CA VAL A 36 -25.54 -18.93 1.97
C VAL A 36 -24.31 -18.04 1.77
N PRO A 37 -24.18 -16.94 2.53
CA PRO A 37 -22.99 -16.10 2.51
C PRO A 37 -21.86 -16.71 3.33
N TYR A 38 -20.69 -16.90 2.72
CA TYR A 38 -19.46 -17.35 3.38
C TYR A 38 -18.43 -16.23 3.46
N THR A 39 -17.45 -16.41 4.35
CA THR A 39 -16.22 -15.61 4.33
C THR A 39 -15.18 -16.35 3.51
N ASN A 40 -14.39 -15.62 2.73
CA ASN A 40 -13.30 -16.21 1.95
C ASN A 40 -11.96 -15.55 2.28
N VAL A 41 -10.88 -16.33 2.39
CA VAL A 41 -9.51 -15.88 2.66
C VAL A 41 -8.54 -16.58 1.70
N ALA A 42 -7.54 -15.86 1.18
CA ALA A 42 -6.44 -16.43 0.40
C ALA A 42 -5.09 -15.86 0.86
N TYR A 43 -4.00 -16.60 0.68
CA TYR A 43 -2.70 -16.29 1.29
C TYR A 43 -1.58 -16.10 0.26
N ALA A 44 -0.62 -15.22 0.55
CA ALA A 44 0.52 -14.97 -0.33
C ALA A 44 1.44 -16.18 -0.51
N ARG A 45 1.52 -17.08 0.48
CA ARG A 45 2.24 -18.35 0.35
C ARG A 45 1.78 -19.22 -0.82
N ASP A 46 0.53 -19.05 -1.24
CA ASP A 46 -0.08 -19.76 -2.36
C ASP A 46 0.07 -19.01 -3.69
N LEU A 47 0.92 -17.98 -3.74
CA LEU A 47 1.21 -17.23 -4.96
C LEU A 47 1.76 -18.15 -6.06
N ALA A 48 1.14 -18.03 -7.22
CA ALA A 48 1.45 -18.70 -8.47
C ALA A 48 1.42 -17.70 -9.64
N ASP A 49 2.05 -18.07 -10.76
CA ASP A 49 2.10 -17.29 -12.00
C ASP A 49 2.71 -15.87 -11.83
N GLY A 50 3.49 -15.67 -10.77
CA GLY A 50 4.26 -14.45 -10.51
C GLY A 50 5.53 -14.36 -11.37
N THR A 51 6.54 -13.64 -10.87
CA THR A 51 7.83 -13.50 -11.54
C THR A 51 8.61 -14.82 -11.64
N THR A 52 9.49 -14.93 -12.64
CA THR A 52 10.33 -16.12 -12.88
C THR A 52 11.83 -15.83 -12.93
N THR A 53 12.20 -14.56 -13.08
CA THR A 53 13.58 -14.06 -13.21
C THR A 53 13.91 -12.97 -12.19
N VAL A 54 12.90 -12.28 -11.66
CA VAL A 54 13.05 -11.27 -10.61
C VAL A 54 12.56 -11.84 -9.29
N PHE A 55 13.44 -11.94 -8.30
CA PHE A 55 13.13 -12.49 -6.99
C PHE A 55 13.37 -11.47 -5.88
N SER A 56 12.66 -11.60 -4.76
CA SER A 56 12.86 -10.80 -3.54
C SER A 56 12.94 -11.71 -2.31
N HIS A 57 13.14 -11.18 -1.10
CA HIS A 57 12.87 -11.90 0.15
C HIS A 57 13.38 -13.34 0.22
N GLY A 58 14.67 -13.53 -0.10
CA GLY A 58 15.32 -14.84 -0.08
C GLY A 58 14.88 -15.78 -1.22
N GLY A 59 14.70 -15.25 -2.44
CA GLY A 59 14.33 -16.05 -3.61
C GLY A 59 12.82 -16.21 -3.84
N ALA A 60 12.01 -15.41 -3.15
CA ALA A 60 10.56 -15.38 -3.34
C ALA A 60 10.17 -14.89 -4.74
N MET A 61 9.21 -15.58 -5.35
CA MET A 61 8.44 -15.09 -6.48
C MET A 61 7.64 -13.85 -6.07
N ASN A 62 7.63 -12.83 -6.93
CA ASN A 62 6.92 -11.58 -6.72
C ASN A 62 5.56 -11.57 -7.44
N GLY A 63 4.59 -10.92 -6.83
CA GLY A 63 3.26 -10.70 -7.39
C GLY A 63 3.28 -9.65 -8.49
N VAL A 64 2.68 -10.00 -9.62
CA VAL A 64 2.57 -9.13 -10.80
C VAL A 64 1.20 -9.35 -11.47
N LYS A 65 0.81 -8.45 -12.36
CA LYS A 65 -0.42 -8.58 -13.16
C LYS A 65 -0.43 -9.92 -13.89
N GLY A 66 -1.49 -10.70 -13.68
CA GLY A 66 -1.64 -12.07 -14.18
C GLY A 66 -1.23 -13.17 -13.19
N SER A 67 -0.61 -12.83 -12.07
CA SER A 67 -0.41 -13.77 -10.95
C SER A 67 -1.71 -14.01 -10.17
N LYS A 68 -1.71 -15.04 -9.31
CA LYS A 68 -2.86 -15.42 -8.49
C LYS A 68 -2.43 -16.08 -7.19
N PHE A 69 -3.29 -16.05 -6.18
CA PHE A 69 -3.21 -17.03 -5.09
C PHE A 69 -3.98 -18.27 -5.54
N ALA A 70 -3.28 -19.39 -5.65
CA ALA A 70 -3.79 -20.57 -6.34
C ALA A 70 -5.03 -21.21 -5.68
N ILE A 71 -5.23 -20.93 -4.39
CA ILE A 71 -6.33 -21.47 -3.59
C ILE A 71 -6.85 -20.42 -2.62
N SER A 72 -8.14 -20.53 -2.32
CA SER A 72 -8.84 -19.72 -1.32
C SER A 72 -9.61 -20.63 -0.36
N PHE A 73 -10.01 -20.12 0.80
CA PHE A 73 -10.53 -20.92 1.92
C PHE A 73 -11.72 -20.24 2.61
N GLY A 74 -12.60 -21.03 3.21
CA GLY A 74 -13.74 -20.59 4.03
C GLY A 74 -15.13 -20.79 3.37
N ASP A 75 -15.16 -21.16 2.10
CA ASP A 75 -16.35 -21.43 1.30
C ASP A 75 -16.60 -22.93 1.06
N GLU A 76 -15.80 -23.82 1.66
CA GLU A 76 -15.90 -25.28 1.58
C GLU A 76 -17.28 -25.84 1.94
N PRO A 77 -18.04 -25.27 2.90
CA PRO A 77 -19.36 -25.81 3.24
C PRO A 77 -20.41 -25.58 2.14
N GLY A 78 -20.11 -24.77 1.11
CA GLY A 78 -21.00 -24.48 -0.01
C GLY A 78 -21.16 -25.65 -0.97
N VAL A 79 -21.99 -26.63 -0.62
CA VAL A 79 -22.19 -27.89 -1.39
C VAL A 79 -22.66 -27.68 -2.85
N GLY A 80 -23.28 -26.56 -3.16
CA GLY A 80 -23.75 -26.21 -4.51
C GLY A 80 -22.85 -25.22 -5.26
N LEU A 81 -21.67 -24.92 -4.73
CA LEU A 81 -20.66 -24.03 -5.31
C LEU A 81 -21.07 -22.55 -5.36
N GLY A 82 -20.13 -21.66 -5.68
CA GLY A 82 -20.36 -20.23 -5.79
C GLY A 82 -21.48 -19.89 -6.78
N VAL A 83 -22.39 -18.98 -6.40
CA VAL A 83 -23.56 -18.64 -7.23
C VAL A 83 -23.15 -18.15 -8.62
N LYS A 84 -22.09 -17.34 -8.67
CA LYS A 84 -21.53 -16.74 -9.89
C LYS A 84 -20.39 -17.57 -10.46
N SER A 85 -19.47 -18.06 -9.63
CA SER A 85 -18.28 -18.78 -10.12
C SER A 85 -18.54 -20.24 -10.46
N GLY A 86 -19.51 -20.89 -9.82
CA GLY A 86 -19.66 -22.34 -9.90
C GLY A 86 -18.48 -23.11 -9.28
N THR A 87 -17.73 -22.50 -8.36
CA THR A 87 -16.57 -23.11 -7.69
C THR A 87 -16.61 -22.94 -6.17
N VAL A 88 -15.83 -23.73 -5.45
CA VAL A 88 -15.38 -23.45 -4.07
C VAL A 88 -13.87 -23.63 -4.01
N GLN A 89 -13.19 -22.97 -3.07
CA GLN A 89 -11.74 -23.00 -2.90
C GLN A 89 -10.94 -22.63 -4.17
N ALA A 90 -11.54 -21.90 -5.10
CA ALA A 90 -10.84 -21.50 -6.33
C ALA A 90 -9.89 -20.33 -6.08
N GLU A 91 -9.12 -19.96 -7.10
CA GLU A 91 -8.07 -18.96 -6.99
C GLU A 91 -8.59 -17.55 -6.63
N ALA A 92 -7.69 -16.74 -6.07
CA ALA A 92 -7.86 -15.30 -5.95
C ALA A 92 -6.96 -14.55 -6.95
N THR A 93 -7.55 -13.62 -7.70
CA THR A 93 -6.88 -12.87 -8.78
C THR A 93 -6.96 -11.36 -8.56
N TRP A 94 -6.01 -10.61 -9.10
CA TRP A 94 -5.88 -9.17 -8.87
C TRP A 94 -6.83 -8.34 -9.76
N LEU A 95 -7.39 -7.28 -9.18
CA LEU A 95 -8.17 -6.23 -9.84
C LEU A 95 -7.40 -4.92 -10.00
N SER A 96 -6.39 -4.69 -9.16
CA SER A 96 -5.50 -3.54 -9.26
C SER A 96 -4.04 -3.93 -9.07
N TRP A 97 -3.14 -3.05 -9.47
CA TRP A 97 -1.69 -3.21 -9.47
C TRP A 97 -1.04 -1.82 -9.50
N SER A 98 0.29 -1.77 -9.37
CA SER A 98 1.07 -0.53 -9.51
C SER A 98 0.83 0.13 -10.86
N PRO A 99 0.62 1.46 -10.91
CA PRO A 99 0.45 2.18 -12.17
C PRO A 99 1.76 2.37 -12.94
N ASN A 100 2.92 2.26 -12.28
CA ASN A 100 4.21 2.67 -12.86
C ASN A 100 5.41 1.78 -12.49
N VAL A 101 5.25 0.81 -11.58
CA VAL A 101 6.32 -0.15 -11.25
C VAL A 101 6.00 -1.50 -11.87
N PHE A 102 6.95 -2.01 -12.65
CA PHE A 102 6.82 -3.24 -13.41
C PHE A 102 7.97 -4.18 -13.09
N MET A 103 7.68 -5.48 -13.04
CA MET A 103 8.66 -6.55 -13.05
C MET A 103 8.35 -7.46 -14.23
N GLU A 104 9.36 -7.75 -15.05
CA GLU A 104 9.18 -8.56 -16.27
C GLU A 104 8.12 -7.95 -17.22
N GLY A 105 8.03 -6.62 -17.29
CA GLY A 105 7.04 -5.91 -18.09
C GLY A 105 5.59 -6.00 -17.57
N ARG A 106 5.37 -6.64 -16.41
CA ARG A 106 4.06 -6.80 -15.78
C ARG A 106 3.98 -5.93 -14.54
N ALA A 107 2.86 -5.22 -14.37
CA ALA A 107 2.68 -4.31 -13.25
C ALA A 107 2.71 -5.06 -11.91
N VAL A 108 3.42 -4.53 -10.92
CA VAL A 108 3.64 -5.20 -9.63
C VAL A 108 2.38 -5.12 -8.75
N THR A 109 2.09 -6.18 -7.99
CA THR A 109 0.97 -6.19 -7.02
C THR A 109 1.46 -5.88 -5.61
N ARG A 110 0.67 -5.13 -4.85
CA ARG A 110 1.10 -4.45 -3.63
C ARG A 110 0.02 -4.54 -2.54
N LEU A 111 0.36 -4.09 -1.34
CA LEU A 111 -0.60 -3.83 -0.28
C LEU A 111 -1.80 -3.03 -0.80
N THR A 112 -3.00 -3.36 -0.33
CA THR A 112 -4.30 -2.79 -0.70
C THR A 112 -4.77 -3.04 -2.13
N ASP A 113 -3.96 -3.68 -2.98
CA ASP A 113 -4.41 -4.01 -4.33
C ASP A 113 -5.58 -5.00 -4.27
N LYS A 114 -6.67 -4.65 -4.94
CA LYS A 114 -7.97 -5.32 -4.81
C LYS A 114 -7.92 -6.70 -5.46
N MET A 115 -8.70 -7.63 -4.96
CA MET A 115 -8.71 -9.01 -5.47
C MET A 115 -10.13 -9.52 -5.67
N LEU A 116 -10.32 -10.33 -6.72
CA LEU A 116 -11.42 -11.27 -6.84
C LEU A 116 -11.04 -12.56 -6.13
N MET A 117 -12.01 -13.23 -5.50
CA MET A 117 -11.79 -14.47 -4.76
C MET A 117 -12.78 -15.54 -5.21
N ASN A 118 -12.40 -16.81 -5.06
CA ASN A 118 -13.14 -17.97 -5.51
C ASN A 118 -13.59 -17.82 -6.98
N HIS A 119 -12.61 -17.65 -7.89
CA HIS A 119 -12.88 -17.47 -9.32
C HIS A 119 -13.88 -16.32 -9.63
N GLY A 120 -13.80 -15.25 -8.83
CA GLY A 120 -14.63 -14.06 -9.00
C GLY A 120 -16.07 -14.18 -8.49
N ASN A 121 -16.35 -15.15 -7.62
CA ASN A 121 -17.63 -15.22 -6.90
C ASN A 121 -17.80 -14.06 -5.92
N THR A 122 -16.70 -13.65 -5.27
CA THR A 122 -16.67 -12.51 -4.37
C THR A 122 -15.46 -11.61 -4.64
N ILE A 123 -15.42 -10.48 -3.92
CA ILE A 123 -14.39 -9.46 -4.00
C ILE A 123 -13.82 -9.17 -2.61
N SER A 124 -12.51 -8.93 -2.58
CA SER A 124 -11.83 -8.19 -1.55
C SER A 124 -11.58 -6.75 -2.03
N ALA A 125 -12.45 -5.83 -1.61
CA ALA A 125 -12.30 -4.41 -1.85
C ALA A 125 -11.19 -3.80 -0.97
N GLY A 126 -10.90 -4.41 0.19
CA GLY A 126 -9.75 -4.09 1.04
C GLY A 126 -8.43 -4.58 0.44
N GLY A 127 -8.50 -5.59 -0.42
CA GLY A 127 -7.38 -6.08 -1.20
C GLY A 127 -6.42 -6.97 -0.41
N TYR A 128 -5.19 -7.04 -0.89
CA TYR A 128 -4.10 -7.72 -0.22
C TYR A 128 -3.63 -6.95 1.01
N TYR A 129 -3.44 -7.67 2.10
CA TYR A 129 -2.98 -7.14 3.37
C TYR A 129 -1.70 -7.86 3.80
N THR A 130 -0.71 -7.09 4.24
CA THR A 130 0.51 -7.59 4.87
C THR A 130 0.99 -6.55 5.89
N GLY A 131 2.09 -6.83 6.60
CA GLY A 131 2.69 -5.88 7.53
C GLY A 131 3.22 -4.61 6.85
N LYS A 132 3.67 -3.63 7.64
CA LYS A 132 4.39 -2.45 7.13
C LYS A 132 5.74 -2.87 6.51
N VAL A 133 6.29 -2.03 5.63
CA VAL A 133 7.63 -2.24 5.07
C VAL A 133 8.65 -2.09 6.22
N GLU A 134 9.40 -3.13 6.52
CA GLU A 134 10.59 -3.10 7.36
C GLU A 134 11.65 -2.20 6.72
N GLY A 135 12.17 -1.27 7.51
CA GLY A 135 13.10 -0.26 7.03
C GLY A 135 12.48 1.11 6.73
N GLU A 136 11.23 1.40 7.11
CA GLU A 136 10.73 2.79 7.10
C GLU A 136 11.52 3.72 8.05
N ALA A 137 12.26 3.18 9.02
CA ALA A 137 13.29 3.94 9.74
C ALA A 137 14.31 4.58 8.77
N ARG A 138 14.47 4.07 7.55
CA ARG A 138 15.32 4.68 6.53
C ARG A 138 14.90 6.11 6.23
N GLU A 139 13.61 6.44 6.20
CA GLU A 139 13.19 7.84 6.00
C GLU A 139 13.72 8.72 7.14
N VAL A 140 13.49 8.30 8.39
CA VAL A 140 13.95 9.03 9.57
C VAL A 140 15.48 9.13 9.62
N LEU A 141 16.19 8.03 9.34
CA LEU A 141 17.65 7.98 9.32
C LEU A 141 18.23 8.83 8.17
N GLU A 142 17.64 8.81 6.97
CA GLU A 142 18.03 9.65 5.85
C GLU A 142 17.79 11.13 6.16
N LYS A 143 16.65 11.46 6.78
CA LYS A 143 16.36 12.83 7.25
C LYS A 143 17.33 13.27 8.33
N MET A 144 17.69 12.38 9.25
CA MET A 144 18.74 12.66 10.25
C MET A 144 20.08 12.94 9.60
N CYS A 145 20.51 12.16 8.60
CA CYS A 145 21.71 12.47 7.82
C CYS A 145 21.61 13.83 7.11
N GLU A 146 20.48 14.09 6.44
CA GLU A 146 20.23 15.35 5.74
C GLU A 146 20.33 16.56 6.71
N PHE A 147 19.68 16.47 7.87
CA PHE A 147 19.68 17.53 8.88
C PHE A 147 21.03 17.68 9.54
N ALA A 148 21.74 16.59 9.84
CA ALA A 148 23.09 16.65 10.35
C ALA A 148 24.06 17.29 9.34
N CYS A 149 23.92 17.01 8.04
CA CYS A 149 24.70 17.66 6.99
C CYS A 149 24.36 19.16 6.87
N LYS A 150 23.08 19.54 6.97
CA LYS A 150 22.66 20.96 7.04
C LYS A 150 23.26 21.66 8.26
N CYS A 151 23.17 21.06 9.43
CA CYS A 151 23.78 21.59 10.66
C CYS A 151 25.30 21.74 10.56
N LYS A 152 25.97 20.80 9.88
CA LYS A 152 27.41 20.87 9.59
C LYS A 152 27.73 22.04 8.65
N ALA A 153 26.95 22.22 7.58
CA ALA A 153 27.12 23.33 6.64
C ALA A 153 26.91 24.70 7.30
N GLU A 154 26.00 24.78 8.28
CA GLU A 154 25.78 25.97 9.12
C GLU A 154 26.86 26.20 10.19
N GLY A 155 27.84 25.30 10.32
CA GLY A 155 28.89 25.37 11.35
C GLY A 155 28.39 25.07 12.77
N LYS A 156 27.23 24.43 12.91
CA LYS A 156 26.54 24.18 14.19
C LYS A 156 26.19 22.70 14.40
N LEU A 157 27.02 21.78 13.88
CA LEU A 157 26.79 20.33 14.03
C LEU A 157 26.70 19.96 15.52
N SER A 158 25.48 19.72 15.97
CA SER A 158 25.11 19.43 17.35
C SER A 158 23.79 18.66 17.36
N GLN A 159 23.57 17.87 18.41
CA GLN A 159 22.34 17.08 18.52
C GLN A 159 21.11 17.98 18.53
N ALA A 160 21.15 19.08 19.30
CA ALA A 160 20.08 20.08 19.35
C ALA A 160 19.72 20.64 17.96
N CYS A 161 20.70 20.93 17.10
CA CYS A 161 20.42 21.40 15.74
C CYS A 161 19.70 20.35 14.89
N ILE A 162 20.05 19.07 15.05
CA ILE A 162 19.40 17.96 14.35
C ILE A 162 17.97 17.79 14.88
N ASP A 163 17.80 17.82 16.20
CA ASP A 163 16.51 17.65 16.87
C ASP A 163 15.50 18.74 16.49
N ASP A 164 15.96 20.00 16.41
CA ASP A 164 15.12 21.14 16.00
C ASP A 164 14.62 20.96 14.55
N LYS A 165 15.50 20.51 13.65
CA LYS A 165 15.14 20.24 12.25
C LYS A 165 14.26 19.00 12.11
N MET A 166 14.50 17.95 12.89
CA MET A 166 13.66 16.75 12.96
C MET A 166 12.26 17.10 13.44
N GLN A 167 12.12 17.91 14.49
CA GLN A 167 10.83 18.35 15.00
C GLN A 167 10.08 19.18 13.95
N ALA A 168 10.74 20.15 13.33
CA ALA A 168 10.12 20.98 12.28
C ALA A 168 9.63 20.13 11.10
N TRP A 169 10.41 19.13 10.68
CA TRP A 169 10.01 18.19 9.63
C TRP A 169 8.83 17.32 10.03
N ALA A 170 8.83 16.79 11.25
CA ALA A 170 7.72 16.00 11.77
C ALA A 170 6.42 16.81 11.81
N ASP A 171 6.49 18.06 12.28
CA ASP A 171 5.36 18.99 12.34
C ASP A 171 4.84 19.36 10.94
N GLU A 172 5.73 19.57 9.96
CA GLU A 172 5.36 19.90 8.57
C GLU A 172 4.71 18.73 7.83
N THR A 173 5.21 17.51 8.07
CA THR A 173 4.78 16.30 7.34
C THR A 173 3.69 15.51 8.06
N GLY A 174 3.40 15.83 9.31
CA GLY A 174 2.49 15.08 10.16
C GLY A 174 3.03 13.72 10.61
N ARG A 175 4.34 13.52 10.56
CA ARG A 175 5.00 12.28 11.05
C ARG A 175 5.00 12.27 12.58
N ASN A 176 4.73 11.10 13.17
CA ASN A 176 4.75 10.93 14.61
C ASN A 176 6.15 10.52 15.10
N VAL A 177 7.07 11.48 15.09
CA VAL A 177 8.46 11.30 15.53
C VAL A 177 8.74 12.23 16.70
N THR A 178 9.31 11.70 17.78
CA THR A 178 9.69 12.45 18.97
C THR A 178 11.22 12.48 19.10
N PRO A 179 11.87 13.61 18.78
CA PRO A 179 13.28 13.81 19.10
C PRO A 179 13.50 13.82 20.62
N ASN A 180 14.51 13.11 21.08
CA ASN A 180 14.86 12.91 22.50
C ASN A 180 13.73 12.38 23.38
N GLY A 181 12.90 11.46 22.86
CA GLY A 181 11.81 10.82 23.59
C GLY A 181 12.32 10.08 24.83
N ALA A 182 11.66 10.29 25.97
CA ALA A 182 12.05 9.67 27.23
C ALA A 182 11.46 8.28 27.41
N TYR A 183 12.26 7.41 28.00
CA TYR A 183 11.92 6.08 28.47
C TYR A 183 12.18 6.00 29.96
N GLU A 184 11.30 5.30 30.67
CA GLU A 184 11.41 5.03 32.10
C GLU A 184 11.10 3.58 32.40
N LYS A 185 11.49 3.12 33.60
CA LYS A 185 11.11 1.78 34.05
C LYS A 185 9.73 1.85 34.71
N GLY A 186 8.83 0.98 34.27
CA GLY A 186 7.54 0.76 34.90
C GLY A 186 7.68 0.10 36.27
N GLU A 187 6.55 -0.09 36.96
CA GLU A 187 6.50 -0.78 38.25
C GLU A 187 6.95 -2.25 38.16
N ASP A 188 6.79 -2.86 36.99
CA ASP A 188 7.26 -4.20 36.64
C ASP A 188 8.78 -4.27 36.37
N GLY A 189 9.47 -3.12 36.41
CA GLY A 189 10.90 -3.01 36.17
C GLY A 189 11.31 -3.02 34.69
N LYS A 190 10.35 -3.12 33.77
CA LYS A 190 10.56 -3.08 32.32
C LYS A 190 10.61 -1.66 31.79
N TRP A 191 11.35 -1.44 30.73
CA TRP A 191 11.36 -0.15 30.04
C TRP A 191 10.06 0.10 29.29
N GLN A 192 9.56 1.33 29.38
CA GLN A 192 8.41 1.80 28.63
C GLN A 192 8.60 3.25 28.20
N GLN A 193 7.92 3.67 27.13
CA GLN A 193 7.88 5.08 26.74
C GLN A 193 7.22 5.90 27.84
N ARG A 194 7.80 7.05 28.16
CA ARG A 194 7.22 7.98 29.13
C ARG A 194 6.23 8.90 28.45
N LEU A 195 4.94 8.64 28.66
CA LEU A 195 3.85 9.42 28.08
C LEU A 195 3.33 10.49 29.06
N ASP A 196 2.81 11.60 28.53
CA ASP A 196 2.01 12.56 29.28
C ASP A 196 0.54 12.10 29.39
N ASP A 197 -0.29 12.89 30.06
CA ASP A 197 -1.71 12.60 30.26
C ASP A 197 -2.52 12.54 28.95
N TYR A 198 -1.93 13.01 27.84
CA TYR A 198 -2.54 13.01 26.51
C TYR A 198 -1.99 11.87 25.63
N GLY A 199 -1.09 11.03 26.15
CA GLY A 199 -0.46 9.95 25.41
C GLY A 199 0.72 10.38 24.54
N ASN A 200 1.21 11.61 24.65
CA ASN A 200 2.39 12.06 23.93
C ASN A 200 3.66 11.70 24.68
N GLN A 201 4.68 11.22 23.97
CA GLN A 201 5.95 10.93 24.60
C GLN A 201 6.65 12.21 25.06
N THR A 202 7.02 12.23 26.32
CA THR A 202 7.71 13.36 26.94
C THR A 202 9.21 13.34 26.63
N LYS A 203 9.85 14.50 26.62
CA LYS A 203 11.30 14.63 26.38
C LYS A 203 12.14 14.59 27.67
N GLY A 204 11.61 14.13 28.79
CA GLY A 204 12.32 14.10 30.07
C GLY A 204 11.52 13.40 31.16
N GLY A 205 12.17 13.01 32.25
CA GLY A 205 11.51 12.21 33.26
C GLY A 205 12.22 12.17 34.62
N PRO A 206 11.74 11.32 35.54
CA PRO A 206 12.32 11.13 36.85
C PRO A 206 13.77 10.65 36.77
N LYS A 207 14.49 10.70 37.90
CA LYS A 207 15.88 10.25 37.97
C LYS A 207 15.99 8.81 37.47
N GLY A 208 16.84 8.59 36.45
CA GLY A 208 17.06 7.26 35.86
C GLY A 208 16.51 7.10 34.45
N HIS A 209 15.65 8.02 33.97
CA HIS A 209 15.14 7.99 32.60
C HIS A 209 16.26 7.98 31.55
N LYS A 210 15.92 7.50 30.35
CA LYS A 210 16.81 7.40 29.19
C LYS A 210 16.17 8.10 28.01
N ARG A 211 17.00 8.68 27.15
CA ARG A 211 16.57 9.49 26.02
C ARG A 211 17.44 9.12 24.82
N PRO A 212 17.04 8.12 24.03
CA PRO A 212 17.54 7.97 22.69
C PRO A 212 17.31 9.28 21.91
N ASP A 213 18.16 9.56 20.93
CA ASP A 213 18.07 10.79 20.14
C ASP A 213 16.74 10.91 19.38
N TYR A 214 16.09 9.80 19.07
CA TYR A 214 14.72 9.80 18.56
C TYR A 214 13.92 8.55 18.91
N THR A 215 12.61 8.75 18.88
CA THR A 215 11.60 7.68 18.81
C THR A 215 10.69 7.97 17.62
N ASP A 216 10.53 6.99 16.73
CA ASP A 216 9.63 7.02 15.59
C ASP A 216 8.46 6.09 15.87
N HIS A 217 7.34 6.70 16.25
CA HIS A 217 6.12 6.00 16.65
C HIS A 217 5.39 5.39 15.45
N ASP A 218 5.54 5.98 14.27
CA ASP A 218 4.93 5.46 13.06
C ASP A 218 5.50 4.08 12.70
N ASN A 219 6.82 3.93 12.85
CA ASN A 219 7.52 2.71 12.46
C ASN A 219 7.86 1.78 13.62
N ASN A 220 7.45 2.14 14.85
CA ASN A 220 7.79 1.43 16.08
C ASN A 220 9.31 1.26 16.26
N THR A 221 10.07 2.32 15.97
CA THR A 221 11.53 2.32 16.06
C THR A 221 12.05 3.43 16.95
N PHE A 222 13.29 3.30 17.42
CA PHE A 222 14.01 4.36 18.12
C PHE A 222 15.50 4.22 17.81
N GLY A 223 16.28 5.22 18.15
CA GLY A 223 17.72 5.14 17.88
C GLY A 223 18.53 6.22 18.52
N GLU A 224 19.83 5.96 18.58
CA GLU A 224 20.84 6.90 19.01
C GLU A 224 21.75 7.27 17.83
N ASN A 225 21.96 8.57 17.68
CA ASN A 225 22.83 9.17 16.69
C ASN A 225 24.18 9.48 17.31
N LYS A 226 25.27 9.14 16.62
CA LYS A 226 26.64 9.44 17.04
C LYS A 226 27.28 10.43 16.10
N LEU A 227 27.52 11.64 16.62
CA LEU A 227 28.29 12.68 15.97
C LEU A 227 29.78 12.28 15.84
N PRO A 228 30.56 12.93 14.96
CA PRO A 228 31.99 12.63 14.82
C PRO A 228 32.75 12.71 16.14
N GLY A 229 33.29 11.57 16.58
CA GLY A 229 34.06 11.47 17.82
C GLY A 229 33.22 11.18 19.07
N ASP A 230 31.90 11.13 18.95
CA ASP A 230 31.03 10.67 20.03
C ASP A 230 30.98 9.13 20.09
N ARG A 231 30.74 8.61 21.29
CA ARG A 231 30.64 7.16 21.57
C ARG A 231 29.64 6.91 22.69
N TYR A 232 29.11 5.69 22.75
CA TYR A 232 28.29 5.26 23.87
C TYR A 232 29.02 5.44 25.20
N ARG A 233 28.29 5.91 26.21
CA ARG A 233 28.83 6.16 27.54
C ARG A 233 28.34 5.11 28.53
N GLY A 234 29.27 4.50 29.27
CA GLY A 234 28.94 3.51 30.29
C GLY A 234 28.13 2.35 29.70
N LYS A 235 26.94 2.11 30.26
CA LYS A 235 26.02 1.03 29.83
C LYS A 235 24.92 1.49 28.88
N GLN A 236 25.09 2.64 28.21
CA GLN A 236 24.05 3.19 27.34
C GLN A 236 23.60 2.18 26.27
N ASP A 237 24.54 1.49 25.66
CA ASP A 237 24.29 0.48 24.63
C ASP A 237 23.46 -0.70 25.17
N GLU A 238 23.92 -1.33 26.26
CA GLU A 238 23.19 -2.42 26.94
C GLU A 238 21.78 -2.02 27.37
N ILE A 239 21.59 -0.75 27.78
CA ILE A 239 20.29 -0.24 28.20
C ILE A 239 19.35 -0.08 27.01
N TYR A 240 19.86 0.37 25.87
CA TYR A 240 19.05 0.50 24.67
C TYR A 240 18.67 -0.87 24.09
N ASP A 241 19.52 -1.89 24.22
CA ASP A 241 19.15 -3.27 23.89
C ASP A 241 18.00 -3.77 24.79
N GLN A 242 18.03 -3.44 26.08
CA GLN A 242 16.92 -3.75 26.99
C GLN A 242 15.63 -2.99 26.63
N ILE A 243 15.73 -1.72 26.19
CA ILE A 243 14.57 -0.97 25.73
C ILE A 243 13.97 -1.64 24.48
N GLU A 244 14.81 -2.06 23.52
CA GLU A 244 14.36 -2.78 22.33
C GLU A 244 13.56 -4.04 22.71
N GLU A 245 14.07 -4.83 23.65
CA GLU A 245 13.42 -6.04 24.13
C GLU A 245 12.11 -5.75 24.88
N ASP A 246 12.14 -4.84 25.86
CA ASP A 246 11.00 -4.58 26.74
C ASP A 246 9.84 -3.86 26.04
N THR A 247 10.15 -2.99 25.07
CA THR A 247 9.13 -2.19 24.35
C THR A 247 8.69 -2.81 23.03
N GLU A 248 9.32 -3.92 22.62
CA GLU A 248 9.14 -4.54 21.30
C GLU A 248 9.37 -3.57 20.12
N GLN A 249 10.07 -2.46 20.35
CA GLN A 249 10.50 -1.53 19.31
C GLN A 249 11.72 -2.08 18.58
N LYS A 250 12.08 -1.51 17.41
CA LYS A 250 13.34 -1.81 16.72
C LYS A 250 14.34 -0.68 16.93
N ARG A 251 15.58 -1.03 17.31
CA ARG A 251 16.67 -0.07 17.47
C ARG A 251 17.40 0.15 16.15
N HIS A 252 17.54 1.41 15.75
CA HIS A 252 18.31 1.81 14.58
C HIS A 252 19.22 2.98 14.91
N ASP A 253 20.51 2.72 15.09
CA ASP A 253 21.47 3.76 15.37
C ASP A 253 22.08 4.34 14.10
N LEU A 254 22.46 5.61 14.15
CA LEU A 254 23.11 6.31 13.05
C LEU A 254 24.49 6.81 13.49
N ASN A 255 25.54 6.42 12.78
CA ASN A 255 26.81 7.12 12.89
C ASN A 255 26.88 8.21 11.83
N PHE A 256 27.09 9.46 12.21
CA PHE A 256 27.16 10.56 11.24
C PHE A 256 28.32 10.39 10.25
N LYS A 257 29.36 9.61 10.59
CA LYS A 257 30.43 9.26 9.63
C LYS A 257 29.91 8.50 8.41
N ASP A 258 28.75 7.83 8.54
CA ASP A 258 28.12 7.05 7.50
C ASP A 258 27.18 7.92 6.63
N CYS A 259 26.92 9.17 7.04
CA CYS A 259 26.16 10.13 6.25
C CYS A 259 27.03 10.74 5.14
N ASP A 260 26.62 10.57 3.89
CA ASP A 260 27.26 11.23 2.76
C ASP A 260 26.70 12.65 2.57
N CYS A 261 27.38 13.66 3.13
CA CYS A 261 27.00 15.06 2.93
C CYS A 261 27.31 15.61 1.53
N ASN A 262 27.91 14.81 0.64
CA ASN A 262 28.14 15.16 -0.75
C ASN A 262 27.17 14.44 -1.70
N ALA A 263 26.34 13.52 -1.18
CA ALA A 263 25.20 13.03 -1.92
C ALA A 263 24.30 14.22 -2.19
N GLY A 264 24.02 14.51 -3.47
CA GLY A 264 23.01 15.49 -3.84
C GLY A 264 21.69 15.18 -3.14
N GLU A 265 20.82 16.19 -3.00
CA GLU A 265 19.53 16.07 -2.29
C GLU A 265 18.86 14.72 -2.61
N PRO A 266 18.39 13.96 -1.59
CA PRO A 266 17.67 12.72 -1.83
C PRO A 266 16.56 12.99 -2.84
N SER A 267 16.36 12.05 -3.77
CA SER A 267 15.31 12.16 -4.77
C SER A 267 14.01 12.58 -4.09
N PRO A 268 13.32 13.63 -4.58
CA PRO A 268 12.17 14.16 -3.89
C PRO A 268 11.20 13.01 -3.62
N VAL A 269 10.85 12.83 -2.34
CA VAL A 269 9.65 12.08 -1.97
C VAL A 269 8.57 12.64 -2.86
N THR A 270 8.05 11.80 -3.77
CA THR A 270 7.06 12.25 -4.74
C THR A 270 5.92 12.82 -3.91
N GLN A 271 5.81 14.15 -3.87
CA GLN A 271 4.67 14.80 -3.24
C GLN A 271 3.42 14.14 -3.83
N PRO A 272 2.38 13.85 -3.02
CA PRO A 272 1.13 13.38 -3.58
C PRO A 272 0.76 14.31 -4.72
N ALA A 273 0.60 13.74 -5.91
CA ALA A 273 0.38 14.48 -7.13
C ALA A 273 -0.64 15.58 -6.84
N THR A 274 -0.29 16.81 -7.16
CA THR A 274 -1.18 17.96 -7.05
C THR A 274 -2.52 17.52 -7.62
N LYS A 275 -3.59 17.65 -6.82
CA LYS A 275 -4.96 17.30 -7.23
C LYS A 275 -5.13 17.77 -8.67
N PRO A 276 -5.53 16.91 -9.62
CA PRO A 276 -5.73 17.37 -10.99
C PRO A 276 -6.63 18.59 -10.91
N GLU A 277 -6.16 19.68 -11.48
CA GLU A 277 -6.98 20.88 -11.66
C GLU A 277 -8.30 20.40 -12.25
N GLU A 278 -9.42 20.78 -11.64
CA GLU A 278 -10.75 20.33 -12.05
C GLU A 278 -10.90 20.67 -13.54
N SER A 279 -10.71 19.66 -14.40
CA SER A 279 -10.93 19.82 -15.81
C SER A 279 -12.40 20.17 -15.96
N GLY A 280 -12.67 21.37 -16.43
CA GLY A 280 -14.01 21.89 -16.67
C GLY A 280 -14.88 20.81 -17.30
N SER A 281 -16.16 20.81 -16.93
CA SER A 281 -17.09 19.77 -17.36
C SER A 281 -17.01 19.60 -18.88
N PHE A 282 -17.22 18.38 -19.39
CA PHE A 282 -17.17 18.08 -20.83
C PHE A 282 -17.97 19.08 -21.71
N ARG A 283 -18.99 19.73 -21.12
CA ARG A 283 -19.76 20.83 -21.72
C ARG A 283 -18.96 22.11 -21.98
N GLU A 284 -18.04 22.49 -21.09
CA GLU A 284 -17.19 23.68 -21.23
C GLU A 284 -16.11 23.49 -22.31
N ASN A 285 -15.58 22.28 -22.45
CA ASN A 285 -14.54 21.98 -23.44
C ASN A 285 -15.09 21.68 -24.84
N HIS A 286 -16.41 21.55 -25.00
CA HIS A 286 -17.07 21.26 -26.29
C HIS A 286 -18.35 22.10 -26.50
N PRO A 287 -18.23 23.43 -26.71
CA PRO A 287 -19.39 24.33 -26.84
C PRO A 287 -20.25 24.10 -28.08
N TYR A 288 -19.83 23.21 -28.99
CA TYR A 288 -20.56 22.87 -30.22
C TYR A 288 -21.30 21.53 -30.17
N ILE A 289 -21.24 20.79 -29.05
CA ILE A 289 -22.02 19.56 -28.88
C ILE A 289 -23.39 19.94 -28.31
N PHE A 290 -24.33 20.18 -29.22
CA PHE A 290 -25.72 20.51 -28.90
C PHE A 290 -26.44 19.26 -28.37
N TRP A 291 -26.61 19.16 -27.05
CA TRP A 291 -27.53 18.21 -26.44
C TRP A 291 -28.95 18.79 -26.45
N GLY A 292 -29.67 18.52 -27.54
CA GLY A 292 -31.12 18.68 -27.58
C GLY A 292 -31.76 17.66 -26.63
N GLY A 293 -32.45 18.14 -25.61
CA GLY A 293 -33.20 17.30 -24.69
C GLY A 293 -34.45 16.71 -25.35
N VAL A 294 -34.73 15.47 -24.93
CA VAL A 294 -36.03 14.77 -24.91
C VAL A 294 -36.72 14.51 -26.25
N GLY A 295 -36.84 13.22 -26.59
CA GLY A 295 -37.80 12.75 -27.59
C GLY A 295 -37.77 11.24 -27.76
N VAL A 296 -38.72 10.55 -27.13
CA VAL A 296 -39.08 9.17 -27.49
C VAL A 296 -39.59 9.19 -28.93
N ALA A 297 -38.94 8.47 -29.84
CA ALA A 297 -39.50 8.10 -31.13
C ALA A 297 -38.91 6.78 -31.62
N THR A 298 -39.79 5.80 -31.78
CA THR A 298 -39.54 4.53 -32.43
C THR A 298 -39.47 4.68 -33.96
N VAL A 299 -38.91 3.66 -34.60
CA VAL A 299 -38.95 3.31 -36.04
C VAL A 299 -37.89 3.96 -36.94
N GLY A 300 -37.13 3.11 -37.65
CA GLY A 300 -36.59 3.45 -38.97
C GLY A 300 -35.20 2.90 -39.24
N ALA A 301 -35.13 1.67 -39.77
CA ALA A 301 -33.96 1.25 -40.54
C ALA A 301 -33.82 2.17 -41.77
N GLY A 302 -32.63 2.72 -41.98
CA GLY A 302 -32.31 3.57 -43.11
C GLY A 302 -30.81 3.80 -43.21
N ALA A 303 -30.17 3.04 -44.09
CA ALA A 303 -28.75 3.10 -44.37
C ALA A 303 -28.33 4.49 -44.88
N LEU A 304 -27.16 4.96 -44.45
CA LEU A 304 -26.35 5.89 -45.22
C LEU A 304 -24.97 5.27 -45.46
N THR A 305 -24.78 4.98 -46.73
CA THR A 305 -23.62 4.45 -47.41
C THR A 305 -22.41 5.36 -47.26
N TRP A 306 -21.25 4.79 -46.92
CA TRP A 306 -19.96 5.35 -47.29
C TRP A 306 -19.30 4.38 -48.27
N TRP A 307 -19.17 4.82 -49.53
CA TRP A 307 -18.39 4.16 -50.56
C TRP A 307 -17.33 5.14 -51.06
N ALA A 308 -16.07 4.84 -50.75
CA ALA A 308 -14.82 5.11 -51.48
C ALA A 308 -13.65 4.95 -50.49
N GLY A 309 -12.72 4.00 -50.59
CA GLY A 309 -12.48 2.94 -51.57
C GLY A 309 -11.27 2.09 -51.13
N GLY A 310 -11.16 0.88 -51.70
CA GLY A 310 -9.99 -0.02 -51.70
C GLY A 310 -9.65 -0.70 -50.38
N SER A 311 -9.38 -2.00 -50.26
CA SER A 311 -9.26 -3.09 -51.23
C SER A 311 -9.12 -4.41 -50.44
N GLY A 312 -9.89 -5.43 -50.81
CA GLY A 312 -9.53 -6.85 -50.68
C GLY A 312 -9.90 -7.60 -49.39
N GLY A 313 -10.80 -8.60 -49.52
CA GLY A 313 -10.69 -9.85 -48.76
C GLY A 313 -11.86 -10.31 -47.89
N ALA A 314 -12.88 -10.91 -48.54
CA ALA A 314 -13.80 -11.97 -48.08
C ALA A 314 -14.55 -11.86 -46.73
N ALA A 315 -15.88 -11.69 -46.85
CA ALA A 315 -16.87 -11.91 -45.81
C ALA A 315 -17.43 -13.35 -45.82
N VAL A 316 -17.81 -13.86 -44.65
CA VAL A 316 -18.79 -14.95 -44.49
C VAL A 316 -19.91 -14.41 -43.60
N LEU A 317 -21.15 -14.47 -44.08
CA LEU A 317 -22.34 -13.87 -43.49
C LEU A 317 -23.38 -14.98 -43.28
N ALA A 318 -23.99 -15.05 -42.09
CA ALA A 318 -25.17 -15.86 -41.82
C ALA A 318 -26.19 -15.03 -41.02
N LEU A 319 -27.37 -14.89 -41.63
CA LEU A 319 -28.57 -14.16 -41.19
C LEU A 319 -29.40 -14.95 -40.15
N PHE A 320 -30.16 -14.25 -39.30
CA PHE A 320 -31.55 -14.48 -38.84
C PHE A 320 -31.85 -13.37 -37.81
N GLY A 321 -32.96 -12.63 -37.70
CA GLY A 321 -34.33 -12.63 -38.23
C GLY A 321 -35.18 -11.97 -37.12
N VAL A 322 -35.85 -10.83 -37.38
CA VAL A 322 -36.64 -10.07 -36.38
C VAL A 322 -38.13 -10.18 -36.71
N GLY A 323 -38.98 -10.39 -35.70
CA GLY A 323 -40.44 -10.33 -35.81
C GLY A 323 -41.10 -9.47 -34.72
N GLY A 324 -41.85 -8.45 -35.16
CA GLY A 324 -43.22 -8.15 -34.70
C GLY A 324 -43.47 -7.38 -33.40
N THR A 325 -43.93 -6.13 -33.53
CA THR A 325 -44.52 -5.22 -32.52
C THR A 325 -46.06 -5.26 -32.49
N THR A 326 -46.69 -4.92 -31.34
CA THR A 326 -48.00 -4.23 -31.30
C THR A 326 -48.34 -3.54 -29.96
N MET A 327 -49.26 -2.56 -30.08
CA MET A 327 -50.08 -1.81 -29.08
C MET A 327 -49.51 -0.44 -28.65
N MET A 328 -50.02 0.68 -29.19
CA MET A 328 -51.33 1.37 -29.04
C MET A 328 -51.36 2.35 -27.86
N ALA A 329 -51.60 3.62 -28.20
CA ALA A 329 -51.70 4.78 -27.32
C ALA A 329 -53.17 5.20 -27.10
N THR A 330 -53.43 5.80 -25.94
CA THR A 330 -54.47 6.78 -25.58
C THR A 330 -53.92 7.48 -24.32
N GLN A 331 -54.00 8.78 -24.05
CA GLN A 331 -54.73 9.95 -24.58
C GLN A 331 -53.77 11.14 -24.58
#